data_AF-A0A5K1E5C4-F1
#
_entry.id   AF-A0A5K1E5C4-F1
#
_cell.length_a   1.000
_cell.length_b   1.000
_cell.length_c   1.000
_cell.angle_alpha   90.00
_cell.angle_beta   90.00
_cell.angle_gamma   90.00
#
_symmetry.space_group_name_H-M   'P 1'
#
loop_
_entity.id
_entity.type
_entity.pdbx_description
1 polymer ?
#
loop_
_entity_poly.entity_id
_entity_poly.type
_entity_poly.pdbx_seq_one_letter_code
_entity_poly.pdbx_strand_id
1 'polypeptide(L)'
;RYGDGPKDVLALESNGDYTRDIGYLHFADFQNITGTGDNLLNNVWYQPEEVFPVDGTPEVRQHAFWVPVDTTYFNLSKNLE
;
A
#
# COMPACT_ATOMS: atom_id res chain seq x y z
N ARG A 1 -6.00 -8.71 -12.27
CA ARG A 1 -5.61 -9.48 -11.05
C ARG A 1 -4.32 -8.95 -10.43
N TYR A 2 -3.58 -8.04 -11.07
CA TYR A 2 -2.27 -7.64 -10.55
C TYR A 2 -1.99 -6.13 -10.60
N GLY A 3 -2.88 -5.30 -11.16
CA GLY A 3 -2.55 -3.90 -11.41
C GLY A 3 -1.31 -3.83 -12.30
N ASP A 4 -1.50 -3.96 -13.60
CA ASP A 4 -0.38 -4.06 -14.55
C ASP A 4 0.50 -2.79 -14.49
N GLY A 5 -0.07 -1.67 -14.04
CA GLY A 5 0.64 -0.51 -13.52
C GLY A 5 -0.24 0.41 -12.64
N PRO A 6 0.27 1.59 -12.23
CA PRO A 6 -0.40 2.51 -11.30
C PRO A 6 -1.68 3.15 -11.81
N LYS A 7 -1.94 3.04 -13.11
CA LYS A 7 -3.19 3.52 -13.71
C LYS A 7 -4.28 2.45 -13.72
N ASP A 8 -3.92 1.20 -13.49
CA ASP A 8 -4.82 0.06 -13.58
C ASP A 8 -5.37 -0.29 -12.20
N VAL A 9 -6.69 -0.41 -12.09
CA VAL A 9 -7.38 -0.70 -10.83
C VAL A 9 -6.90 -2.05 -10.27
N LEU A 10 -6.57 -2.07 -8.98
CA LEU A 10 -6.14 -3.28 -8.29
C LEU A 10 -7.35 -4.18 -8.01
N ALA A 11 -7.08 -5.49 -7.95
CA ALA A 11 -8.10 -6.41 -7.46
C ALA A 11 -8.43 -6.03 -6.01
N LEU A 12 -9.72 -5.94 -5.66
CA LEU A 12 -10.18 -5.59 -4.31
C LEU A 12 -9.88 -4.14 -3.85
N GLU A 13 -9.40 -3.26 -4.75
CA GLU A 13 -9.25 -1.82 -4.46
C GLU A 13 -10.59 -1.20 -4.03
N SER A 14 -11.69 -1.61 -4.65
CA SER A 14 -13.05 -1.17 -4.30
C SER A 14 -13.47 -1.55 -2.89
N ASN A 15 -12.85 -2.58 -2.30
CA ASN A 15 -13.11 -3.00 -0.94
C ASN A 15 -12.22 -2.26 0.08
N GLY A 16 -11.19 -1.54 -0.39
CA GLY A 16 -10.20 -0.87 0.44
C GLY A 16 -8.97 -1.72 0.77
N ASP A 17 -8.93 -2.98 0.32
CA ASP A 17 -7.87 -3.94 0.68
C ASP A 17 -6.51 -3.58 0.05
N TYR A 18 -6.54 -2.87 -1.09
CA TYR A 18 -5.35 -2.33 -1.74
C TYR A 18 -5.57 -0.86 -2.11
N THR A 19 -4.48 -0.09 -2.19
CA THR A 19 -4.50 1.30 -2.63
C THR A 19 -3.45 1.54 -3.71
N ARG A 20 -3.76 2.44 -4.65
CA ARG A 20 -2.82 2.97 -5.64
C ARG A 20 -2.28 4.34 -5.25
N ASP A 21 -2.79 4.94 -4.18
CA ASP A 21 -2.41 6.28 -3.75
C ASP A 21 -0.98 6.32 -3.21
N ILE A 22 -0.54 5.22 -2.58
CA ILE A 22 0.77 5.09 -1.93
C ILE A 22 1.37 3.69 -2.13
N GLY A 23 2.70 3.60 -2.02
CA GLY A 23 3.39 2.31 -1.87
C GLY A 23 3.45 1.43 -3.12
N TYR A 24 3.34 2.03 -4.31
CA TYR A 24 3.66 1.37 -5.57
C TYR A 24 5.18 1.25 -5.74
N LEU A 25 5.68 0.03 -5.98
CA LEU A 25 7.08 -0.21 -6.29
C LEU A 25 7.23 -1.04 -7.57
N HIS A 26 8.00 -0.49 -8.51
CA HIS A 26 8.33 -1.12 -9.77
C HIS A 26 9.80 -1.55 -9.78
N PHE A 27 10.08 -2.82 -10.02
CA PHE A 27 11.42 -3.39 -9.88
C PHE A 27 12.16 -3.61 -11.20
N ALA A 28 11.43 -3.97 -12.26
CA ALA A 28 12.03 -4.24 -13.56
C ALA A 28 11.00 -4.36 -14.68
N ASP A 29 11.36 -3.87 -15.85
CA ASP A 29 10.65 -4.13 -17.11
C ASP A 29 11.05 -5.48 -17.72
N PHE A 30 12.27 -5.96 -17.45
CA PHE A 30 12.85 -7.09 -18.15
C PHE A 30 12.34 -8.44 -17.60
N GLN A 31 11.96 -9.31 -18.53
CA GLN A 31 11.70 -10.73 -18.29
C GLN A 31 12.46 -11.56 -19.35
N ASN A 32 12.83 -12.79 -19.00
CA ASN A 32 13.55 -13.66 -19.92
C ASN A 32 12.68 -14.01 -21.15
N ILE A 33 13.12 -13.58 -22.32
CA ILE A 33 12.39 -13.53 -23.61
C ILE A 33 12.10 -14.91 -24.21
N THR A 34 12.55 -16.02 -23.61
CA THR A 34 12.30 -17.36 -24.15
C THR A 34 10.84 -17.82 -24.08
N GLY A 35 9.95 -17.06 -23.42
CA GLY A 35 8.50 -17.29 -23.43
C GLY A 35 7.73 -15.98 -23.70
N THR A 36 6.61 -16.07 -24.41
CA THR A 36 5.70 -14.95 -24.74
C THR A 36 4.82 -14.53 -23.56
N GLY A 37 5.30 -14.68 -22.32
CA GLY A 37 4.54 -14.33 -21.12
C GLY A 37 4.68 -12.87 -20.75
N ASP A 38 3.78 -12.35 -19.93
CA ASP A 38 3.91 -11.03 -19.28
C ASP A 38 4.73 -11.16 -17.98
N ASN A 39 5.44 -10.08 -17.62
CA ASN A 39 6.21 -10.04 -16.38
C ASN A 39 5.29 -9.81 -15.18
N LEU A 40 4.88 -10.90 -14.52
CA LEU A 40 3.93 -10.84 -13.40
C LEU A 40 4.56 -10.46 -12.04
N LEU A 41 5.88 -10.28 -11.97
CA LEU A 41 6.62 -10.00 -10.72
C LEU A 41 7.29 -8.61 -10.74
N ASN A 42 6.89 -7.73 -11.64
CA ASN A 42 7.47 -6.39 -11.81
C ASN A 42 6.95 -5.34 -10.81
N ASN A 43 5.73 -5.53 -10.29
CA ASN A 43 5.02 -4.54 -9.49
C ASN A 43 4.68 -5.11 -8.11
N VAL A 44 4.95 -4.32 -7.06
CA VAL A 44 4.47 -4.57 -5.71
C VAL A 44 3.57 -3.42 -5.29
N TRP A 45 2.44 -3.77 -4.69
CA TRP A 45 1.43 -2.85 -4.19
C TRP A 45 1.39 -2.89 -2.67
N TYR A 46 1.21 -1.73 -2.06
CA TYR A 46 0.99 -1.65 -0.63
C TYR A 46 -0.44 -2.09 -0.27
N GLN A 47 -0.53 -3.00 0.69
CA GLN A 47 -1.77 -3.38 1.35
C GLN A 47 -1.78 -2.72 2.73
N PRO A 48 -2.71 -1.79 3.00
CA PRO A 48 -2.89 -1.20 4.32
C PRO A 48 -3.19 -2.26 5.39
N GLU A 49 -2.74 -2.00 6.62
CA GLU A 49 -3.10 -2.85 7.76
C GLU A 49 -4.54 -2.58 8.18
N GLU A 50 -5.32 -3.65 8.39
CA GLU A 50 -6.66 -3.56 8.95
C GLU A 50 -6.58 -3.41 10.48
N VAL A 51 -7.15 -2.32 10.99
CA VAL A 51 -7.26 -2.04 12.42
C VAL A 51 -8.72 -1.94 12.85
N PHE A 52 -9.01 -2.41 14.06
CA PHE A 52 -10.35 -2.42 14.62
C PHE A 52 -10.36 -1.56 15.89
N PRO A 53 -11.17 -0.49 15.95
CA PRO A 53 -11.19 0.40 17.11
C PRO A 53 -11.78 -0.31 18.33
N VAL A 54 -11.15 -0.08 19.49
CA VAL A 54 -11.62 -0.64 20.78
C VAL A 54 -12.88 0.07 21.27
N ASP A 55 -12.98 1.37 21.00
CA ASP A 55 -14.04 2.30 21.42
C ASP A 55 -15.02 2.68 20.28
N GLY A 56 -14.91 2.03 19.12
CA GLY A 56 -15.75 2.27 17.95
C GLY A 56 -16.91 1.27 17.80
N THR A 57 -17.60 1.35 16.66
CA THR A 57 -18.57 0.31 16.28
C THR A 57 -17.81 -0.99 15.98
N PRO A 58 -18.05 -2.08 16.72
CA PRO A 58 -17.46 -3.37 16.41
C PRO A 58 -17.73 -3.74 14.94
N GLU A 59 -16.78 -4.41 14.30
CA GLU A 59 -16.85 -4.85 12.89
C GLU A 59 -16.68 -3.74 11.83
N VAL A 60 -16.50 -2.47 12.22
CA VAL A 60 -16.08 -1.42 11.28
C VAL A 60 -14.56 -1.45 11.14
N ARG A 61 -14.09 -2.02 10.01
CA ARG A 61 -12.67 -2.02 9.65
C ARG A 61 -12.17 -0.61 9.33
N GLN A 62 -10.95 -0.31 9.77
CA GLN A 62 -10.21 0.90 9.41
C GLN A 62 -8.85 0.49 8.81
N HIS A 63 -8.21 1.41 8.09
CA HIS A 63 -6.92 1.18 7.47
C HIS A 63 -5.87 2.14 8.04
N ALA A 64 -4.74 1.60 8.49
CA ALA A 64 -3.64 2.38 9.03
C ALA A 64 -2.42 2.34 8.09
N PHE A 65 -1.76 3.49 7.93
CA PHE A 65 -0.45 3.60 7.31
C PHE A 65 0.56 4.06 8.36
N TRP A 66 1.48 3.17 8.72
CA TRP A 66 2.48 3.43 9.74
C TRP A 66 3.73 4.02 9.10
N VAL A 67 4.10 5.23 9.53
CA VAL A 67 5.37 5.85 9.16
C VAL A 67 6.30 5.77 10.37
N PRO A 68 7.53 5.23 10.22
CA PRO A 68 8.50 5.29 11.30
C PRO A 68 8.86 6.76 11.52
N VAL A 69 8.75 7.20 12.77
CA VAL A 69 9.07 8.56 13.17
C VAL A 69 10.25 8.51 14.12
N ASP A 70 11.24 9.36 13.85
CA ASP A 70 12.34 9.60 14.77
C ASP A 70 11.84 10.38 16.00
N THR A 71 12.19 9.89 17.18
CA THR A 71 11.68 10.42 18.45
C THR A 71 12.13 11.86 18.72
N THR A 72 13.29 12.26 18.21
CA THR A 72 13.81 13.63 18.35
C THR A 72 12.93 14.59 17.59
N TYR A 73 12.68 14.32 16.32
CA TYR A 73 11.85 15.18 15.47
C TYR A 73 10.38 15.19 15.92
N PHE A 74 9.86 14.04 16.37
CA PHE A 74 8.50 13.97 16.93
C PHE A 74 8.32 14.81 18.19
N ASN A 75 9.31 14.82 19.08
CA ASN A 75 9.22 15.61 20.30
C ASN A 75 9.35 17.11 20.00
N LEU A 76 10.16 17.47 19.00
CA LEU A 76 10.27 18.87 18.54
C LEU A 76 8.93 19.36 17.97
N SER A 77 8.25 18.56 17.14
CA SER A 77 7.01 18.98 16.47
C SER A 77 5.87 19.29 17.45
N LYS A 78 5.79 18.62 18.60
CA LYS A 78 4.78 18.88 19.64
C LYS A 78 4.83 20.30 20.22
N ASN A 79 5.96 21.00 20.08
CA ASN A 79 6.11 22.38 20.56
C ASN A 79 5.77 23.42 19.47
N LEU A 80 5.48 22.98 18.25
CA LEU A 80 5.15 23.84 17.10
C LEU A 80 3.64 23.93 16.84
N GLU A 81 2.83 23.14 17.54
CA GLU A 81 1.36 23.17 17.57
C GLU A 81 0.85 24.08 18.70
#